data_AF-A0A3N1CPC5-F1
#
_entry.id   AF-A0A3N1CPC5-F1
#
_cell.length_a   1.000
_cell.length_b   1.000
_cell.length_c   1.000
_cell.angle_alpha   90.00
_cell.angle_beta   90.00
_cell.angle_gamma   90.00
#
_symmetry.space_group_name_H-M   'P 1'
#
loop_
_entity.id
_entity.type
_entity.pdbx_description
1 polymer ?
#
loop_
_entity_poly.entity_id
_entity_poly.type
_entity_poly.pdbx_seq_one_letter_code
_entity_poly.pdbx_strand_id
1 'polypeptide(L)'
;MFKKKNRTPYAFRVRAQKGSVRLGAPGRPRTVRIPKVGVVRVREDTRGLRRMLRPCSDGTTRARITAVTVRTHRGRWIASITVQAADLHPSLRHPSSSPRGAGDTADWVGIDRGLIDLVVAATGDGRPVARVSAGRTYQRRQDGLAARQRRLTREQSGSKRRARAVEQVREFQARTAAIREHRLHQVTNLLVKNHDRLVIENLHVVGMLADHRLAKALTDASFGNLARMLTYESEWRGGVLVEADRWFPSSKICSACGHRANRLGLAERTYRCGECGLHIDRDLNAAINLAAQGPHLLRTPHRTSGPNPGPRTRKQRAGSPTRAQVPERRRPRPTGGAAAKGPSTARTGLPT
;
A
#
# COMPACT_ATOMS: atom_id res chain seq x y z
N MET A 1 -6.32 26.75 -34.39
CA MET A 1 -5.15 26.24 -33.61
C MET A 1 -5.66 25.38 -32.45
N PHE A 2 -5.56 24.04 -32.49
CA PHE A 2 -6.14 23.18 -31.45
C PHE A 2 -5.34 23.24 -30.13
N LYS A 3 -5.87 23.97 -29.14
CA LYS A 3 -5.32 24.07 -27.79
C LYS A 3 -5.33 22.69 -27.14
N LYS A 4 -4.14 22.13 -26.89
CA LYS A 4 -3.93 20.74 -26.42
C LYS A 4 -4.53 20.54 -25.02
N LYS A 5 -5.82 20.16 -24.96
CA LYS A 5 -6.55 19.88 -23.71
C LYS A 5 -5.92 18.69 -22.98
N ASN A 6 -5.13 19.02 -21.96
CA ASN A 6 -4.56 18.15 -20.92
C ASN A 6 -3.61 17.02 -21.38
N ARG A 7 -2.39 17.01 -20.81
CA ARG A 7 -1.57 15.80 -20.71
C ARG A 7 -2.19 14.87 -19.66
N THR A 8 -3.28 14.18 -19.98
CA THR A 8 -3.65 12.99 -19.22
C THR A 8 -2.51 11.98 -19.28
N PRO A 9 -2.16 11.28 -18.19
CA PRO A 9 -1.35 10.09 -18.31
C PRO A 9 -2.14 9.11 -19.18
N TYR A 10 -1.58 8.70 -20.31
CA TYR A 10 -2.26 7.78 -21.24
C TYR A 10 -2.39 6.42 -20.55
N ALA A 11 -3.53 6.23 -19.88
CA ALA A 11 -3.85 5.06 -19.10
C ALA A 11 -5.25 4.59 -19.51
N PHE A 12 -5.35 3.33 -19.93
CA PHE A 12 -6.61 2.70 -20.28
C PHE A 12 -6.62 1.24 -19.85
N ARG A 13 -7.81 0.71 -19.55
CA ARG A 13 -8.02 -0.68 -19.18
C ARG A 13 -8.95 -1.35 -20.19
N VAL A 14 -8.50 -2.46 -20.74
CA VAL A 14 -9.30 -3.36 -21.58
C VAL A 14 -9.69 -4.56 -20.73
N ARG A 15 -10.99 -4.81 -20.54
CA ARG A 15 -11.47 -6.09 -19.99
C ARG A 15 -11.29 -7.16 -21.06
N ALA A 16 -10.75 -8.31 -20.69
CA ALA A 16 -10.48 -9.38 -21.64
C ALA A 16 -11.73 -10.27 -21.82
N GLN A 17 -12.31 -10.22 -23.01
CA GLN A 17 -13.21 -11.27 -23.50
C GLN A 17 -12.40 -12.51 -23.92
N LYS A 18 -13.04 -13.69 -24.06
CA LYS A 18 -12.39 -14.97 -24.38
C LYS A 18 -11.47 -14.83 -25.61
N GLY A 19 -10.16 -15.02 -25.43
CA GLY A 19 -9.16 -14.94 -26.50
C GLY A 19 -8.88 -13.55 -27.09
N SER A 20 -9.46 -12.46 -26.55
CA SER A 20 -9.27 -11.08 -27.05
C SER A 20 -7.87 -10.51 -26.76
N VAL A 21 -7.30 -10.88 -25.62
CA VAL A 21 -5.90 -10.62 -25.24
C VAL A 21 -5.12 -11.91 -25.40
N ARG A 22 -3.97 -11.87 -26.08
CA ARG A 22 -3.12 -13.07 -26.31
C ARG A 22 -1.66 -12.79 -26.04
N LEU A 23 -0.94 -13.78 -25.52
CA LEU A 23 0.49 -13.71 -25.24
C LEU A 23 1.31 -14.55 -26.22
N GLY A 24 2.29 -13.92 -26.85
CA GLY A 24 3.20 -14.53 -27.81
C GLY A 24 2.49 -14.97 -29.09
N ALA A 25 2.40 -14.06 -30.05
CA ALA A 25 2.00 -14.38 -31.42
C ALA A 25 2.94 -15.44 -32.07
N PRO A 26 2.48 -16.16 -33.11
CA PRO A 26 3.32 -17.09 -33.87
C PRO A 26 4.64 -16.45 -34.30
N GLY A 27 5.75 -17.17 -34.14
CA GLY A 27 7.12 -16.66 -34.39
C GLY A 27 7.59 -15.51 -33.49
N ARG A 28 6.74 -14.93 -32.61
CA ARG A 28 7.04 -13.71 -31.85
C ARG A 28 6.66 -13.88 -30.36
N PRO A 29 7.36 -14.73 -29.58
CA PRO A 29 6.95 -15.10 -28.22
C PRO A 29 6.85 -13.91 -27.25
N ARG A 30 7.76 -12.93 -27.32
CA ARG A 30 7.73 -11.72 -26.46
C ARG A 30 6.80 -10.63 -27.03
N THR A 31 5.53 -10.98 -27.20
CA THR A 31 4.49 -10.04 -27.64
C THR A 31 3.20 -10.18 -26.84
N VAL A 32 2.39 -9.12 -26.84
CA VAL A 32 1.03 -9.08 -26.30
C VAL A 32 0.11 -8.52 -27.38
N ARG A 33 -0.94 -9.26 -27.76
CA ARG A 33 -2.05 -8.73 -28.54
C ARG A 33 -3.03 -8.06 -27.59
N ILE A 34 -3.30 -6.78 -27.79
CA ILE A 34 -4.27 -5.99 -27.02
C ILE A 34 -5.35 -5.48 -27.99
N PRO A 35 -6.66 -5.64 -27.70
CA PRO A 35 -7.72 -5.09 -28.53
C PRO A 35 -7.54 -3.59 -28.80
N LYS A 36 -7.85 -3.16 -30.03
CA LYS A 36 -7.67 -1.78 -30.55
C LYS A 36 -6.22 -1.25 -30.64
N VAL A 37 -5.23 -1.95 -30.08
CA VAL A 37 -3.79 -1.58 -30.17
C VAL A 37 -3.03 -2.48 -31.14
N GLY A 38 -3.44 -3.75 -31.29
CA GLY A 38 -2.73 -4.73 -32.09
C GLY A 38 -1.69 -5.52 -31.29
N VAL A 39 -0.63 -5.97 -31.97
CA VAL A 39 0.44 -6.81 -31.37
C VAL A 39 1.63 -5.95 -31.00
N VAL A 40 1.93 -5.85 -29.70
CA VAL A 40 3.01 -5.03 -29.15
C VAL A 40 4.14 -5.93 -28.63
N ARG A 41 5.40 -5.59 -28.91
CA ARG A 41 6.57 -6.26 -28.28
C ARG A 41 6.68 -5.88 -26.80
N VAL A 42 7.04 -6.84 -25.96
CA VAL A 42 7.29 -6.62 -24.52
C VAL A 42 8.71 -7.01 -24.14
N ARG A 43 9.21 -6.43 -23.04
CA ARG A 43 10.56 -6.69 -22.52
C ARG A 43 10.62 -8.00 -21.74
N GLU A 44 9.59 -8.22 -20.93
CA GLU A 44 9.40 -9.31 -20.01
C GLU A 44 9.21 -10.65 -20.75
N ASP A 45 9.65 -11.75 -20.15
CA ASP A 45 9.36 -13.08 -20.70
C ASP A 45 7.90 -13.45 -20.48
N THR A 46 7.21 -13.80 -21.56
CA THR A 46 5.81 -14.24 -21.55
C THR A 46 5.68 -15.74 -21.30
N ARG A 47 6.78 -16.52 -21.38
CA ARG A 47 6.76 -18.01 -21.39
C ARG A 47 6.05 -18.60 -20.18
N GLY A 48 6.30 -18.07 -18.98
CA GLY A 48 5.66 -18.54 -17.73
C GLY A 48 4.14 -18.44 -17.79
N LEU A 49 3.61 -17.23 -18.00
CA LEU A 49 2.17 -17.01 -18.11
C LEU A 49 1.57 -17.73 -19.34
N ARG A 50 2.28 -17.80 -20.47
CA ARG A 50 1.85 -18.59 -21.64
C ARG A 50 1.72 -20.08 -21.35
N ARG A 51 2.48 -20.66 -20.41
CA ARG A 51 2.28 -22.05 -19.96
C ARG A 51 1.00 -22.18 -19.14
N MET A 52 0.71 -21.23 -18.24
CA MET A 52 -0.51 -21.25 -17.41
C MET A 52 -1.80 -21.02 -18.21
N LEU A 53 -1.74 -20.26 -19.32
CA LEU A 53 -2.87 -20.00 -20.21
C LEU A 53 -3.13 -21.13 -21.25
N ARG A 54 -2.29 -22.18 -21.29
CA ARG A 54 -2.57 -23.34 -22.15
C ARG A 54 -3.65 -24.20 -21.51
N PRO A 55 -4.52 -24.83 -22.32
CA PRO A 55 -5.35 -25.93 -21.85
C PRO A 55 -4.49 -27.06 -21.27
N CYS A 56 -4.96 -27.64 -20.17
CA CYS A 56 -4.53 -28.93 -19.67
C CYS A 56 -5.19 -30.07 -20.47
N SER A 57 -4.80 -31.32 -20.24
CA SER A 57 -5.33 -32.50 -20.94
C SER A 57 -6.84 -32.70 -20.72
N ASP A 58 -7.36 -32.26 -19.58
CA ASP A 58 -8.77 -32.21 -19.20
C ASP A 58 -9.55 -31.02 -19.81
N GLY A 59 -8.90 -30.20 -20.65
CA GLY A 59 -9.47 -28.98 -21.22
C GLY A 59 -9.56 -27.78 -20.27
N THR A 60 -9.17 -27.91 -18.99
CA THR A 60 -9.15 -26.78 -18.04
C THR A 60 -7.98 -25.84 -18.33
N THR A 61 -7.96 -24.65 -17.70
CA THR A 61 -6.81 -23.73 -17.81
C THR A 61 -6.36 -23.28 -16.43
N ARG A 62 -5.04 -23.31 -16.17
CA ARG A 62 -4.46 -22.86 -14.89
C ARG A 62 -4.49 -21.35 -14.71
N ALA A 63 -4.81 -20.59 -15.76
CA ALA A 63 -4.96 -19.15 -15.71
C ALA A 63 -5.91 -18.62 -16.79
N ARG A 64 -6.55 -17.50 -16.49
CA ARG A 64 -7.41 -16.72 -17.40
C ARG A 64 -7.06 -15.24 -17.29
N ILE A 65 -6.70 -14.59 -18.40
CA ILE A 65 -6.56 -13.12 -18.43
C ILE A 65 -7.94 -12.51 -18.23
N THR A 66 -8.08 -11.60 -17.26
CA THR A 66 -9.32 -10.87 -16.98
C THR A 66 -9.28 -9.43 -17.49
N ALA A 67 -8.09 -8.81 -17.55
CA ALA A 67 -7.90 -7.48 -18.12
C ALA A 67 -6.44 -7.20 -18.50
N VAL A 68 -6.24 -6.16 -19.32
CA VAL A 68 -4.94 -5.49 -19.45
C VAL A 68 -5.13 -4.02 -19.14
N THR A 69 -4.28 -3.48 -18.27
CA THR A 69 -4.19 -2.03 -18.01
C THR A 69 -2.90 -1.52 -18.61
N VAL A 70 -3.00 -0.72 -19.67
CA VAL A 70 -1.86 -0.04 -20.28
C VAL A 70 -1.76 1.35 -19.67
N ARG A 71 -0.57 1.76 -19.22
CA ARG A 71 -0.33 3.10 -18.68
C ARG A 71 1.08 3.61 -18.98
N THR A 72 1.23 4.93 -19.14
CA THR A 72 2.54 5.57 -19.02
C THR A 72 2.94 5.71 -17.56
N HIS A 73 4.16 5.33 -17.21
CA HIS A 73 4.71 5.43 -15.85
C HIS A 73 6.23 5.59 -15.89
N ARG A 74 6.74 6.71 -15.36
CA ARG A 74 8.18 7.03 -15.23
C ARG A 74 8.93 6.78 -16.55
N GLY A 75 8.52 7.52 -17.59
CA GLY A 75 9.10 7.48 -18.93
C GLY A 75 8.71 6.28 -19.81
N ARG A 76 8.07 5.24 -19.25
CA ARG A 76 7.84 3.96 -19.94
C ARG A 76 6.36 3.63 -20.09
N TRP A 77 6.02 2.91 -21.14
CA TRP A 77 4.74 2.22 -21.24
C TRP A 77 4.79 0.92 -20.45
N ILE A 78 3.77 0.67 -19.61
CA ILE A 78 3.61 -0.56 -18.84
C ILE A 78 2.26 -1.16 -19.19
N ALA A 79 2.23 -2.43 -19.60
CA ALA A 79 1.03 -3.22 -19.78
C ALA A 79 0.90 -4.23 -18.63
N SER A 80 0.08 -3.91 -17.63
CA SER A 80 -0.21 -4.79 -16.50
C SER A 80 -1.34 -5.75 -16.86
N ILE A 81 -1.02 -7.04 -16.97
CA ILE A 81 -1.98 -8.10 -17.28
C ILE A 81 -2.59 -8.62 -15.97
N THR A 82 -3.89 -8.44 -15.78
CA THR A 82 -4.64 -9.02 -14.66
C THR A 82 -5.07 -10.43 -15.02
N VAL A 83 -4.80 -11.38 -14.13
CA VAL A 83 -5.00 -12.82 -14.33
C VAL A 83 -5.75 -13.38 -13.13
N GLN A 84 -6.78 -14.19 -13.38
CA GLN A 84 -7.29 -15.15 -12.41
C GLN A 84 -6.50 -16.44 -12.63
N ALA A 85 -5.81 -16.94 -11.61
CA ALA A 85 -5.01 -18.16 -11.67
C ALA A 85 -5.59 -19.22 -10.73
N ALA A 86 -5.31 -20.49 -11.01
CA ALA A 86 -5.43 -21.55 -10.03
C ALA A 86 -4.42 -21.34 -8.89
N ASP A 87 -4.69 -21.96 -7.74
CA ASP A 87 -3.85 -21.86 -6.55
C ASP A 87 -2.42 -22.37 -6.77
N LEU A 88 -1.55 -22.04 -5.81
CA LEU A 88 -0.18 -22.52 -5.80
C LEU A 88 -0.15 -24.05 -5.77
N HIS A 89 0.77 -24.64 -6.53
CA HIS A 89 0.90 -26.10 -6.62
C HIS A 89 1.09 -26.72 -5.21
N PRO A 90 0.44 -27.86 -4.88
CA PRO A 90 0.50 -28.43 -3.53
C PRO A 90 1.93 -28.62 -2.99
N SER A 91 2.89 -29.04 -3.81
CA SER A 91 4.30 -29.19 -3.40
C SER A 91 5.06 -27.88 -3.09
N LEU A 92 4.44 -26.72 -3.30
CA LEU A 92 4.96 -25.39 -2.94
C LEU A 92 4.15 -24.75 -1.81
N ARG A 93 3.06 -25.39 -1.38
CA ARG A 93 2.31 -25.04 -0.19
C ARG A 93 2.92 -25.79 1.00
N HIS A 94 2.72 -25.25 2.19
CA HIS A 94 2.99 -25.99 3.41
C HIS A 94 2.06 -27.21 3.47
N PRO A 95 2.52 -28.35 4.00
CA PRO A 95 1.62 -29.47 4.25
C PRO A 95 0.49 -28.96 5.14
N SER A 96 -0.75 -29.38 4.87
CA SER A 96 -1.87 -29.04 5.75
C SER A 96 -1.51 -29.50 7.15
N SER A 97 -1.29 -28.54 8.04
CA SER A 97 -0.81 -28.84 9.38
C SER A 97 -1.88 -29.71 10.04
N SER A 98 -1.56 -30.98 10.27
CA SER A 98 -2.21 -31.80 11.30
C SER A 98 -2.29 -30.94 12.58
N PRO A 99 -3.25 -31.15 13.51
CA PRO A 99 -3.37 -30.33 14.72
C PRO A 99 -2.23 -30.57 15.74
N ARG A 100 -0.97 -30.41 15.30
CA ARG A 100 0.16 -29.90 16.09
C ARG A 100 -0.38 -28.75 16.93
N GLY A 101 -0.47 -29.01 18.22
CA GLY A 101 -1.46 -28.42 19.10
C GLY A 101 -1.50 -26.90 18.96
N ALA A 102 -2.71 -26.33 19.00
CA ALA A 102 -2.92 -24.89 18.90
C ALA A 102 -2.38 -24.09 20.12
N GLY A 103 -1.46 -24.67 20.89
CA GLY A 103 -0.70 -24.08 22.00
C GLY A 103 0.81 -24.26 21.89
N ASP A 104 1.36 -24.95 20.87
CA ASP A 104 2.81 -25.01 20.67
C ASP A 104 3.30 -23.67 20.08
N THR A 105 4.11 -22.95 20.85
CA THR A 105 4.69 -21.66 20.49
C THR A 105 5.96 -21.78 19.64
N ALA A 106 6.60 -22.95 19.58
CA ALA A 106 7.82 -23.18 18.79
C ALA A 106 7.53 -23.23 17.27
N ASP A 107 6.32 -23.63 16.90
CA ASP A 107 5.82 -23.62 15.50
C ASP A 107 5.57 -22.19 14.95
N TRP A 108 5.41 -21.18 15.82
CA TRP A 108 5.11 -19.80 15.41
C TRP A 108 6.37 -18.97 15.25
N VAL A 109 6.42 -18.14 14.21
CA VAL A 109 7.47 -17.13 14.02
C VAL A 109 6.91 -15.72 14.18
N GLY A 110 7.38 -15.00 15.19
CA GLY A 110 7.08 -13.59 15.40
C GLY A 110 8.09 -12.72 14.65
N ILE A 111 7.60 -11.61 14.08
CA ILE A 111 8.36 -10.70 13.21
C ILE A 111 8.24 -9.27 13.75
N ASP A 112 9.32 -8.80 14.39
CA ASP A 112 9.51 -7.40 14.75
C ASP A 112 10.05 -6.59 13.54
N ARG A 113 9.69 -5.31 13.43
CA ARG A 113 10.00 -4.46 12.26
C ARG A 113 10.58 -3.12 12.67
N GLY A 114 11.90 -2.99 12.57
CA GLY A 114 12.63 -1.78 12.93
C GLY A 114 13.08 -0.91 11.75
N LEU A 115 13.69 0.23 12.10
CA LEU A 115 14.36 1.14 11.16
C LEU A 115 15.87 0.88 11.03
N ILE A 116 16.46 0.11 11.96
CA ILE A 116 17.87 -0.34 11.90
C ILE A 116 17.91 -1.72 11.26
N ASP A 117 17.23 -2.68 11.89
CA ASP A 117 16.89 -3.97 11.31
C ASP A 117 15.44 -3.91 10.80
N LEU A 118 15.25 -4.09 9.49
CA LEU A 118 13.95 -4.06 8.82
C LEU A 118 13.03 -5.19 9.29
N VAL A 119 13.64 -6.33 9.61
CA VAL A 119 13.01 -7.50 10.21
C VAL A 119 13.97 -8.12 11.21
N VAL A 120 13.46 -8.42 12.41
CA VAL A 120 14.00 -9.42 13.32
C VAL A 120 12.90 -10.47 13.52
N ALA A 121 13.21 -11.74 13.29
CA ALA A 121 12.27 -12.84 13.39
C ALA A 121 12.83 -13.97 14.27
N ALA A 122 11.96 -14.56 15.09
CA ALA A 122 12.30 -15.65 16.02
C ALA A 122 11.08 -16.52 16.30
N THR A 123 11.31 -17.76 16.75
CA THR A 123 10.27 -18.66 17.25
C THR A 123 9.97 -18.43 18.74
N GLY A 124 8.82 -18.92 19.23
CA GLY A 124 8.37 -18.70 20.61
C GLY A 124 9.21 -19.42 21.67
N ASP A 125 10.04 -20.39 21.26
CA ASP A 125 11.07 -21.07 22.07
C ASP A 125 12.36 -20.23 22.26
N GLY A 126 12.45 -19.06 21.63
CA GLY A 126 13.62 -18.18 21.70
C GLY A 126 14.60 -18.29 20.52
N ARG A 127 14.44 -19.27 19.62
CA ARG A 127 15.40 -19.50 18.52
C ARG A 127 15.30 -18.41 17.43
N PRO A 128 16.41 -17.73 17.08
CA PRO A 128 16.43 -16.76 15.99
C PRO A 128 16.15 -17.41 14.61
N VAL A 129 15.35 -16.74 13.80
CA VAL A 129 14.96 -17.19 12.44
C VAL A 129 15.60 -16.33 11.37
N ALA A 130 15.51 -15.00 11.49
CA ALA A 130 16.11 -14.08 10.53
C ALA A 130 16.41 -12.71 11.14
N ARG A 131 17.50 -12.08 10.72
CA ARG A 131 17.77 -10.64 10.95
C ARG A 131 18.14 -10.01 9.62
N VAL A 132 17.38 -9.02 9.19
CA VAL A 132 17.59 -8.32 7.93
C VAL A 132 17.74 -6.83 8.20
N SER A 133 18.97 -6.33 8.19
CA SER A 133 19.24 -4.89 8.27
C SER A 133 18.44 -4.09 7.24
N ALA A 134 18.04 -2.85 7.54
CA ALA A 134 17.54 -1.91 6.53
C ALA A 134 18.63 -1.56 5.50
N GLY A 135 19.90 -1.52 5.93
CA GLY A 135 21.09 -1.35 5.10
C GLY A 135 21.36 0.06 4.57
N ARG A 136 22.64 0.45 4.51
CA ARG A 136 23.10 1.79 4.04
C ARG A 136 22.82 2.08 2.55
N THR A 137 22.32 1.11 1.78
CA THR A 137 21.96 1.27 0.37
C THR A 137 20.91 2.36 0.15
N TYR A 138 20.01 2.59 1.12
CA TYR A 138 19.03 3.66 1.05
C TYR A 138 19.67 5.04 1.19
N GLN A 139 20.61 5.24 2.13
CA GLN A 139 21.33 6.51 2.31
C GLN A 139 21.99 6.98 0.99
N ARG A 140 22.84 6.12 0.38
CA ARG A 140 23.48 6.44 -0.91
C ARG A 140 22.47 6.75 -2.03
N ARG A 141 21.27 6.17 -2.00
CA ARG A 141 20.19 6.49 -2.95
C ARG A 141 19.52 7.82 -2.61
N GLN A 142 19.30 8.13 -1.34
CA GLN A 142 18.74 9.42 -0.91
C GLN A 142 19.65 10.57 -1.35
N ASP A 143 20.97 10.47 -1.19
CA ASP A 143 21.93 11.50 -1.62
C ASP A 143 21.90 11.70 -3.14
N GLY A 144 21.86 10.59 -3.89
CA GLY A 144 21.71 10.59 -5.34
C GLY A 144 20.38 11.18 -5.83
N LEU A 145 19.30 11.07 -5.04
CA LEU A 145 18.01 11.71 -5.32
C LEU A 145 18.07 13.22 -4.99
N ALA A 146 18.62 13.58 -3.83
CA ALA A 146 18.76 14.97 -3.40
C ALA A 146 19.64 15.79 -4.34
N ALA A 147 20.73 15.21 -4.86
CA ALA A 147 21.55 15.83 -5.90
C ALA A 147 20.75 16.10 -7.20
N ARG A 148 19.93 15.15 -7.65
CA ARG A 148 19.08 15.31 -8.84
C ARG A 148 17.95 16.32 -8.63
N GLN A 149 17.37 16.37 -7.43
CA GLN A 149 16.37 17.37 -7.05
C GLN A 149 16.97 18.78 -6.98
N ARG A 150 18.15 18.96 -6.34
CA ARG A 150 18.89 20.23 -6.33
C ARG A 150 19.30 20.69 -7.73
N ARG A 151 19.61 19.77 -8.64
CA ARG A 151 19.82 20.11 -10.05
C ARG A 151 18.50 20.58 -10.69
N LEU A 152 17.41 19.84 -10.52
CA LEU A 152 16.10 20.18 -11.08
C LEU A 152 15.59 21.56 -10.63
N THR A 153 15.80 21.98 -9.39
CA THR A 153 15.36 23.31 -8.92
C THR A 153 16.08 24.45 -9.62
N ARG A 154 17.35 24.26 -10.01
CA ARG A 154 18.17 25.25 -10.76
C ARG A 154 17.81 25.37 -12.25
N GLU A 155 17.08 24.41 -12.82
CA GLU A 155 16.75 24.42 -14.26
C GLU A 155 15.53 25.32 -14.54
N GLN A 156 15.65 26.28 -15.48
CA GLN A 156 14.60 27.25 -15.86
C GLN A 156 13.25 26.58 -16.16
N SER A 157 12.15 27.17 -15.66
CA SER A 157 10.79 26.71 -15.92
C SER A 157 10.49 26.62 -17.43
N GLY A 158 9.69 25.61 -17.84
CA GLY A 158 9.36 25.35 -19.25
C GLY A 158 10.50 24.82 -20.14
N SER A 159 11.77 24.95 -19.74
CA SER A 159 12.92 24.60 -20.58
C SER A 159 13.03 23.10 -20.92
N LYS A 160 13.60 22.79 -22.10
CA LYS A 160 13.95 21.42 -22.50
C LYS A 160 14.91 20.75 -21.49
N ARG A 161 15.78 21.52 -20.82
CA ARG A 161 16.72 21.03 -19.80
C ARG A 161 15.98 20.62 -18.51
N ARG A 162 15.07 21.46 -18.01
CA ARG A 162 14.18 21.11 -16.88
C ARG A 162 13.34 19.87 -17.17
N ALA A 163 12.79 19.74 -18.38
CA ALA A 163 12.02 18.55 -18.77
C ALA A 163 12.86 17.26 -18.69
N ARG A 164 14.13 17.30 -19.13
CA ARG A 164 15.08 16.17 -18.96
C ARG A 164 15.42 15.91 -17.49
N ALA A 165 15.63 16.95 -16.68
CA ALA A 165 15.91 16.81 -15.25
C ALA A 165 14.73 16.20 -14.46
N VAL A 166 13.49 16.57 -14.78
CA VAL A 166 12.27 15.95 -14.21
C VAL A 166 12.25 14.45 -14.49
N GLU A 167 12.58 14.03 -15.71
CA GLU A 167 12.57 12.60 -16.04
C GLU A 167 13.71 11.85 -15.35
N GLN A 168 14.92 12.43 -15.24
CA GLN A 168 16.01 11.84 -14.45
C GLN A 168 15.66 11.64 -12.97
N VAL A 169 14.93 12.58 -12.36
CA VAL A 169 14.40 12.41 -10.98
C VAL A 169 13.40 11.25 -10.93
N ARG A 170 12.45 11.18 -11.89
CA ARG A 170 11.42 10.13 -11.95
C ARG A 170 12.02 8.74 -12.17
N GLU A 171 12.98 8.58 -13.06
CA GLU A 171 13.68 7.33 -13.31
C GLU A 171 14.47 6.87 -12.08
N PHE A 172 15.13 7.80 -11.39
CA PHE A 172 15.88 7.50 -10.17
C PHE A 172 14.95 7.05 -9.03
N GLN A 173 13.82 7.75 -8.85
CA GLN A 173 12.75 7.33 -7.93
C GLN A 173 12.16 5.97 -8.36
N ALA A 174 12.03 5.71 -9.67
CA ALA A 174 11.58 4.41 -10.19
C ALA A 174 12.47 3.28 -9.71
N ARG A 175 13.79 3.44 -9.91
CA ARG A 175 14.80 2.43 -9.61
C ARG A 175 14.92 2.20 -8.11
N THR A 176 14.83 3.26 -7.30
CA THR A 176 14.85 3.14 -5.83
C THR A 176 13.61 2.39 -5.31
N ALA A 177 12.41 2.71 -5.81
CA ALA A 177 11.19 2.00 -5.46
C ALA A 177 11.24 0.51 -5.85
N ALA A 178 11.70 0.18 -7.07
CA ALA A 178 11.80 -1.20 -7.54
C ALA A 178 12.85 -2.03 -6.75
N ILE A 179 13.95 -1.41 -6.31
CA ILE A 179 14.96 -2.07 -5.48
C ILE A 179 14.45 -2.31 -4.06
N ARG A 180 13.65 -1.38 -3.51
CA ARG A 180 12.95 -1.57 -2.25
C ARG A 180 11.95 -2.72 -2.32
N GLU A 181 11.11 -2.73 -3.35
CA GLU A 181 10.12 -3.78 -3.63
C GLU A 181 10.79 -5.15 -3.79
N HIS A 182 11.92 -5.22 -4.51
CA HIS A 182 12.71 -6.44 -4.62
C HIS A 182 13.27 -6.92 -3.27
N ARG A 183 13.81 -6.02 -2.43
CA ARG A 183 14.27 -6.37 -1.08
C ARG A 183 13.12 -6.91 -0.22
N LEU A 184 11.95 -6.27 -0.26
CA LEU A 184 10.78 -6.76 0.49
C LEU A 184 10.38 -8.17 0.03
N HIS A 185 10.30 -8.42 -1.28
CA HIS A 185 10.03 -9.77 -1.79
C HIS A 185 11.09 -10.81 -1.39
N GLN A 186 12.38 -10.45 -1.29
CA GLN A 186 13.40 -11.36 -0.79
C GLN A 186 13.13 -11.75 0.68
N VAL A 187 12.74 -10.77 1.52
CA VAL A 187 12.42 -10.98 2.93
C VAL A 187 11.14 -11.80 3.09
N THR A 188 10.06 -11.46 2.40
CA THR A 188 8.80 -12.21 2.50
C THR A 188 8.96 -13.63 1.96
N ASN A 189 9.63 -13.82 0.82
CA ASN A 189 9.90 -15.17 0.32
C ASN A 189 10.77 -16.00 1.27
N LEU A 190 11.71 -15.40 2.01
CA LEU A 190 12.50 -16.14 3.01
C LEU A 190 11.61 -16.64 4.16
N LEU A 191 10.70 -15.80 4.64
CA LEU A 191 9.85 -16.13 5.79
C LEU A 191 8.73 -17.10 5.37
N VAL A 192 7.92 -16.74 4.37
CA VAL A 192 6.72 -17.50 4.00
C VAL A 192 7.03 -18.86 3.37
N LYS A 193 8.23 -19.07 2.82
CA LYS A 193 8.65 -20.39 2.29
C LYS A 193 8.96 -21.41 3.37
N ASN A 194 9.47 -20.96 4.52
CA ASN A 194 10.03 -21.82 5.56
C ASN A 194 9.11 -21.96 6.77
N HIS A 195 8.11 -21.08 6.91
CA HIS A 195 7.20 -21.03 8.05
C HIS A 195 5.75 -20.88 7.59
N ASP A 196 4.85 -21.67 8.17
CA ASP A 196 3.41 -21.67 7.90
C ASP A 196 2.61 -20.83 8.91
N ARG A 197 3.19 -20.47 10.06
CA ARG A 197 2.55 -19.71 11.13
C ARG A 197 3.37 -18.46 11.48
N LEU A 198 2.90 -17.29 11.07
CA LEU A 198 3.57 -16.01 11.25
C LEU A 198 2.78 -15.04 12.13
N VAL A 199 3.46 -14.25 12.95
CA VAL A 199 2.89 -13.12 13.72
C VAL A 199 3.61 -11.82 13.37
N ILE A 200 2.85 -10.77 13.10
CA ILE A 200 3.35 -9.38 13.01
C ILE A 200 2.57 -8.48 13.97
N GLU A 201 3.15 -7.34 14.33
CA GLU A 201 2.48 -6.23 15.02
C GLU A 201 1.52 -5.42 14.09
N ASN A 202 0.42 -4.87 14.64
CA ASN A 202 -0.44 -3.89 13.95
C ASN A 202 0.08 -2.44 14.11
N LEU A 203 1.10 -2.07 13.31
CA LEU A 203 1.65 -0.72 13.32
C LEU A 203 0.68 0.32 12.73
N HIS A 204 0.52 1.44 13.43
CA HIS A 204 -0.17 2.62 12.88
C HIS A 204 0.73 3.41 11.92
N VAL A 205 1.12 2.80 10.78
CA VAL A 205 2.11 3.38 9.83
C VAL A 205 1.75 4.81 9.40
N VAL A 206 0.46 5.12 9.22
CA VAL A 206 0.01 6.48 8.87
C VAL A 206 0.29 7.49 9.99
N GLY A 207 0.04 7.13 11.25
CA GLY A 207 0.41 7.96 12.40
C GLY A 207 1.91 8.10 12.58
N MET A 208 2.69 7.03 12.37
CA MET A 208 4.15 7.07 12.45
C MET A 208 4.76 8.03 11.39
N LEU A 209 4.14 8.12 10.20
CA LEU A 209 4.56 9.04 9.14
C LEU A 209 4.28 10.53 9.47
N ALA A 210 3.55 10.83 10.54
CA ALA A 210 3.37 12.22 11.02
C ALA A 210 4.64 12.78 11.68
N ASP A 211 5.51 11.94 12.25
CA ASP A 211 6.82 12.39 12.72
C ASP A 211 7.75 12.63 11.52
N HIS A 212 7.92 13.91 11.15
CA HIS A 212 8.79 14.32 10.04
C HIS A 212 10.26 13.88 10.18
N ARG A 213 10.76 13.60 11.40
CA ARG A 213 12.12 13.08 11.63
C ARG A 213 12.24 11.63 11.17
N LEU A 214 11.19 10.82 11.37
CA LEU A 214 11.16 9.39 11.05
C LEU A 214 10.48 9.06 9.71
N ALA A 215 9.59 9.93 9.21
CA ALA A 215 8.74 9.68 8.05
C ALA A 215 9.52 9.22 6.79
N LYS A 216 10.73 9.75 6.60
CA LYS A 216 11.63 9.36 5.50
C LYS A 216 12.13 7.92 5.65
N ALA A 217 12.61 7.55 6.84
CA ALA A 217 13.09 6.20 7.14
C ALA A 217 11.94 5.17 7.09
N LEU A 218 10.77 5.52 7.64
CA LEU A 218 9.54 4.71 7.59
C LEU A 218 9.06 4.48 6.15
N THR A 219 9.14 5.50 5.29
CA THR A 219 8.81 5.37 3.86
C THR A 219 9.76 4.38 3.16
N ASP A 220 11.05 4.42 3.48
CA ASP A 220 12.05 3.50 2.91
C ASP A 220 11.97 2.08 3.48
N ALA A 221 11.58 1.91 4.75
CA ALA A 221 11.27 0.62 5.34
C ALA A 221 9.98 0.00 4.77
N SER A 222 8.99 0.84 4.44
CA SER A 222 7.75 0.43 3.74
C SER A 222 6.97 -0.69 4.47
N PHE A 223 6.88 -0.63 5.80
CA PHE A 223 6.23 -1.63 6.65
C PHE A 223 4.83 -2.07 6.18
N GLY A 224 3.99 -1.15 5.70
CA GLY A 224 2.66 -1.50 5.17
C GLY A 224 2.70 -2.35 3.88
N ASN A 225 3.75 -2.23 3.06
CA ASN A 225 3.97 -3.15 1.93
C ASN A 225 4.50 -4.49 2.41
N LEU A 226 5.39 -4.51 3.41
CA LEU A 226 5.92 -5.74 3.99
C LEU A 226 4.80 -6.59 4.62
N ALA A 227 3.94 -5.97 5.46
CA ALA A 227 2.76 -6.61 6.03
C ALA A 227 1.86 -7.21 4.94
N ARG A 228 1.43 -6.37 3.97
CA ARG A 228 0.60 -6.81 2.84
C ARG A 228 1.23 -7.97 2.05
N MET A 229 2.56 -7.95 1.85
CA MET A 229 3.28 -9.02 1.15
C MET A 229 3.30 -10.31 1.95
N LEU A 230 3.59 -10.25 3.26
CA LEU A 230 3.49 -11.41 4.14
C LEU A 230 2.08 -12.00 4.12
N THR A 231 1.02 -11.17 4.17
CA THR A 231 -0.38 -11.64 4.16
C THR A 231 -0.66 -12.53 2.94
N TYR A 232 -0.53 -11.99 1.72
CA TYR A 232 -0.90 -12.77 0.53
C TYR A 232 0.11 -13.87 0.20
N GLU A 233 1.40 -13.72 0.52
CA GLU A 233 2.40 -14.76 0.25
C GLU A 233 2.30 -15.95 1.22
N SER A 234 1.84 -15.72 2.47
CA SER A 234 1.44 -16.80 3.39
C SER A 234 0.18 -17.52 2.91
N GLU A 235 -0.88 -16.78 2.59
CA GLU A 235 -2.15 -17.34 2.08
C GLU A 235 -1.93 -18.23 0.86
N TRP A 236 -1.15 -17.78 -0.12
CA TRP A 236 -0.80 -18.58 -1.32
C TRP A 236 -0.10 -19.89 -1.00
N ARG A 237 0.60 -19.96 0.13
CA ARG A 237 1.30 -21.17 0.61
C ARG A 237 0.45 -22.01 1.55
N GLY A 238 -0.79 -21.61 1.85
CA GLY A 238 -1.62 -22.27 2.87
C GLY A 238 -1.15 -22.02 4.31
N GLY A 239 -0.27 -21.04 4.52
CA GLY A 239 0.11 -20.58 5.86
C GLY A 239 -0.84 -19.49 6.36
N VAL A 240 -0.77 -19.21 7.66
CA VAL A 240 -1.50 -18.16 8.35
C VAL A 240 -0.55 -17.04 8.79
N LEU A 241 -1.00 -15.80 8.65
CA LEU A 241 -0.41 -14.61 9.26
C LEU A 241 -1.46 -14.00 10.19
N VAL A 242 -1.13 -13.80 11.46
CA VAL A 242 -1.96 -13.06 12.41
C VAL A 242 -1.30 -11.74 12.81
N GLU A 243 -2.12 -10.72 13.09
CA GLU A 243 -1.64 -9.45 13.61
C GLU A 243 -1.87 -9.36 15.13
N ALA A 244 -0.81 -9.14 15.89
CA ALA A 244 -0.90 -8.78 17.31
C ALA A 244 -1.47 -7.36 17.44
N ASP A 245 -2.25 -7.13 18.50
CA ASP A 245 -2.84 -5.83 18.76
C ASP A 245 -1.76 -4.73 18.85
N ARG A 246 -2.13 -3.51 18.43
CA ARG A 246 -1.24 -2.35 18.41
C ARG A 246 -0.63 -2.01 19.76
N TRP A 247 -1.34 -2.31 20.85
CA TRP A 247 -0.92 -2.01 22.21
C TRP A 247 -0.27 -3.21 22.91
N PHE A 248 -0.12 -4.35 22.22
CA PHE A 248 0.60 -5.51 22.72
C PHE A 248 2.07 -5.12 23.01
N PRO A 249 2.54 -5.17 24.26
CA PRO A 249 3.81 -4.58 24.65
C PRO A 249 4.98 -5.55 24.43
N SER A 250 5.09 -6.11 23.22
CA SER A 250 6.05 -7.17 22.84
C SER A 250 7.50 -6.88 23.25
N SER A 251 7.96 -5.64 23.09
CA SER A 251 9.32 -5.24 23.45
C SER A 251 9.55 -5.07 24.96
N LYS A 252 8.48 -4.95 25.76
CA LYS A 252 8.53 -4.71 27.22
C LYS A 252 8.21 -5.93 28.08
N ILE A 253 7.58 -6.96 27.52
CA ILE A 253 7.38 -8.25 28.19
C ILE A 253 8.72 -8.99 28.20
N CYS A 254 9.06 -9.68 29.28
CA CYS A 254 10.19 -10.59 29.33
C CYS A 254 9.81 -11.91 28.65
N SER A 255 10.52 -12.29 27.58
CA SER A 255 10.23 -13.56 26.88
C SER A 255 10.51 -14.83 27.71
N ALA A 256 11.21 -14.72 28.84
CA ALA A 256 11.50 -15.85 29.73
C ALA A 256 10.52 -16.00 30.91
N CYS A 257 10.03 -14.90 31.49
CA CYS A 257 9.20 -14.95 32.71
C CYS A 257 7.87 -14.16 32.63
N GLY A 258 7.55 -13.53 31.49
CA GLY A 258 6.32 -12.77 31.30
C GLY A 258 6.26 -11.40 32.00
N HIS A 259 7.19 -11.07 32.90
CA HIS A 259 7.21 -9.76 33.57
C HIS A 259 7.22 -8.60 32.56
N ARG A 260 6.38 -7.59 32.79
CA ARG A 260 6.26 -6.41 31.93
C ARG A 260 7.02 -5.22 32.51
N ALA A 261 8.11 -4.82 31.86
CA ALA A 261 8.88 -3.65 32.23
C ALA A 261 8.05 -2.36 32.19
N ASN A 262 8.07 -1.60 33.30
CA ASN A 262 7.36 -0.33 33.46
C ASN A 262 7.82 0.74 32.47
N ARG A 263 9.14 0.86 32.27
CA ARG A 263 9.78 1.78 31.33
C ARG A 263 10.77 1.02 30.46
N LEU A 264 10.84 1.40 29.19
CA LEU A 264 11.83 0.96 28.22
C LEU A 264 11.87 2.02 27.11
N GLY A 265 13.01 2.67 26.95
CA GLY A 265 13.25 3.75 26.00
C GLY A 265 13.60 3.23 24.59
N LEU A 266 13.30 4.05 23.57
CA LEU A 266 13.62 3.71 22.17
C LEU A 266 15.13 3.53 21.90
N ALA A 267 15.97 4.17 22.71
CA ALA A 267 17.44 4.08 22.64
C ALA A 267 17.99 2.77 23.23
N GLU A 268 17.28 2.12 24.15
CA GLU A 268 17.71 0.86 24.78
C GLU A 268 17.59 -0.27 23.76
N ARG A 269 18.73 -0.88 23.37
CA ARG A 269 18.80 -1.97 22.38
C ARG A 269 18.92 -3.35 22.98
N THR A 270 19.19 -3.42 24.27
CA THR A 270 19.27 -4.66 25.02
C THR A 270 18.17 -4.65 26.06
N TYR A 271 17.33 -5.69 26.06
CA TYR A 271 16.35 -5.93 27.09
C TYR A 271 17.03 -6.55 28.32
N ARG A 272 16.69 -6.06 29.52
CA ARG A 272 17.16 -6.56 30.80
C ARG A 272 15.95 -6.78 31.70
N CYS A 273 15.69 -8.03 32.11
CA CYS A 273 14.64 -8.33 33.06
C CYS A 273 15.14 -8.20 34.49
N GLY A 274 14.47 -7.39 35.31
CA GLY A 274 14.77 -7.27 36.75
C GLY A 274 14.38 -8.50 37.57
N GLU A 275 13.38 -9.28 37.14
CA GLU A 275 12.86 -10.42 37.91
C GLU A 275 13.67 -11.71 37.69
N CYS A 276 14.05 -12.01 36.44
CA CYS A 276 14.66 -13.30 36.08
C CYS A 276 16.06 -13.17 35.45
N GLY A 277 16.64 -11.96 35.43
CA GLY A 277 17.99 -11.71 34.91
C GLY A 277 18.17 -11.85 33.39
N LEU A 278 17.11 -12.10 32.61
CA LEU A 278 17.20 -12.24 31.14
C LEU A 278 17.87 -11.02 30.51
N HIS A 279 18.90 -11.26 29.70
CA HIS A 279 19.70 -10.23 29.04
C HIS A 279 19.88 -10.55 27.55
N ILE A 280 19.04 -9.98 26.69
CA ILE A 280 19.02 -10.26 25.24
C ILE A 280 18.78 -9.00 24.40
N ASP A 281 19.03 -9.06 23.10
CA ASP A 281 18.65 -8.00 22.16
C ASP A 281 17.13 -7.73 22.23
N ARG A 282 16.74 -6.45 22.28
CA ARG A 282 15.35 -6.03 22.50
C ARG A 282 14.43 -6.40 21.34
N ASP A 283 14.94 -6.29 20.13
CA ASP A 283 14.16 -6.52 18.91
C ASP A 283 13.99 -8.06 18.72
N LEU A 284 14.93 -8.87 19.21
CA LEU A 284 14.78 -10.32 19.42
C LEU A 284 13.75 -10.67 20.51
N ASN A 285 13.81 -10.04 21.69
CA ASN A 285 12.81 -10.21 22.75
C ASN A 285 11.38 -9.93 22.23
N ALA A 286 11.22 -8.85 21.45
CA ALA A 286 9.96 -8.50 20.81
C ALA A 286 9.47 -9.58 19.83
N ALA A 287 10.38 -10.13 19.00
CA ALA A 287 10.04 -11.20 18.07
C ALA A 287 9.59 -12.50 18.77
N ILE A 288 10.25 -12.89 19.86
CA ILE A 288 9.87 -14.08 20.65
C ILE A 288 8.49 -13.89 21.30
N ASN A 289 8.23 -12.72 21.89
CA ASN A 289 6.92 -12.40 22.48
C ASN A 289 5.80 -12.32 21.43
N LEU A 290 6.09 -11.85 20.21
CA LEU A 290 5.14 -11.91 19.10
C LEU A 290 4.83 -13.36 18.70
N ALA A 291 5.84 -14.23 18.63
CA ALA A 291 5.64 -15.65 18.33
C ALA A 291 4.76 -16.34 19.38
N ALA A 292 5.06 -16.14 20.67
CA ALA A 292 4.31 -16.69 21.79
C ALA A 292 2.84 -16.23 21.82
N GLN A 293 2.53 -15.04 21.27
CA GLN A 293 1.18 -14.51 21.19
C GLN A 293 0.34 -15.15 20.05
N GLY A 294 0.97 -15.79 19.06
CA GLY A 294 0.32 -16.39 17.88
C GLY A 294 -0.81 -17.39 18.19
N PRO A 295 -0.59 -18.40 19.05
CA PRO A 295 -1.62 -19.33 19.50
C PRO A 295 -2.91 -18.66 20.00
N HIS A 296 -2.77 -17.58 20.77
CA HIS A 296 -3.91 -16.86 21.33
C HIS A 296 -4.67 -16.08 20.24
N LEU A 297 -3.94 -15.39 19.36
CA LEU A 297 -4.51 -14.61 18.25
C LEU A 297 -5.22 -15.47 17.20
N LEU A 298 -4.81 -16.72 17.02
CA LEU A 298 -5.51 -17.64 16.11
C LEU A 298 -6.85 -18.12 16.69
N ARG A 299 -6.95 -18.26 18.01
CA ARG A 299 -8.16 -18.72 18.71
C ARG A 299 -9.18 -17.60 18.92
N THR A 300 -8.74 -16.36 19.09
CA THR A 300 -9.62 -15.19 19.17
C THR A 300 -9.70 -14.50 17.81
N PRO A 301 -10.82 -14.61 17.05
CA PRO A 301 -10.96 -13.90 15.79
C PRO A 301 -11.06 -12.40 16.04
N HIS A 302 -9.90 -11.73 16.08
CA HIS A 302 -9.83 -10.28 16.09
C HIS A 302 -10.52 -9.77 14.83
N ARG A 303 -11.52 -8.89 15.02
CA ARG A 303 -12.15 -8.18 13.90
C ARG A 303 -11.06 -7.43 13.15
N THR A 304 -10.73 -7.92 11.95
CA THR A 304 -9.75 -7.26 11.09
C THR A 304 -10.23 -5.84 10.83
N SER A 305 -9.48 -4.85 11.34
CA SER A 305 -9.65 -3.47 10.94
C SER A 305 -9.35 -3.41 9.46
N GLY A 306 -10.41 -3.38 8.63
CA GLY A 306 -10.31 -3.48 7.18
C GLY A 306 -9.39 -2.42 6.58
N PRO A 307 -8.96 -2.59 5.31
CA PRO A 307 -7.96 -1.73 4.69
C PRO A 307 -8.31 -0.26 4.86
N ASN A 308 -7.40 0.45 5.53
CA ASN A 308 -7.55 1.85 5.94
C ASN A 308 -8.18 2.67 4.80
N PRO A 309 -9.39 3.25 4.99
CA PRO A 309 -10.13 3.86 3.90
C PRO A 309 -9.32 5.01 3.32
N GLY A 310 -8.88 4.86 2.07
CA GLY A 310 -8.20 5.90 1.31
C GLY A 310 -9.03 7.19 1.30
N PRO A 311 -8.38 8.36 1.10
CA PRO A 311 -9.02 9.66 1.27
C PRO A 311 -10.34 9.72 0.49
N ARG A 312 -11.45 9.86 1.26
CA ARG A 312 -12.81 9.82 0.72
C ARG A 312 -12.95 10.85 -0.39
N THR A 313 -12.98 10.41 -1.63
CA THR A 313 -13.39 11.26 -2.75
C THR A 313 -14.82 11.70 -2.49
N ARG A 314 -15.03 13.02 -2.41
CA ARG A 314 -16.31 13.68 -2.18
C ARG A 314 -17.35 13.10 -3.15
N LYS A 315 -18.25 12.23 -2.65
CA LYS A 315 -19.34 11.67 -3.44
C LYS A 315 -20.14 12.84 -4.02
N GLN A 316 -20.22 12.89 -5.34
CA GLN A 316 -21.18 13.75 -6.02
C GLN A 316 -22.58 13.30 -5.58
N ARG A 317 -23.36 14.21 -5.00
CA ARG A 317 -24.78 13.96 -4.74
C ARG A 317 -25.51 14.00 -6.08
N ALA A 318 -25.66 12.82 -6.70
CA ALA A 318 -26.72 12.61 -7.67
C ALA A 318 -28.01 12.36 -6.87
N GLY A 319 -28.89 13.36 -6.87
CA GLY A 319 -30.21 13.30 -6.25
C GLY A 319 -31.14 14.21 -7.04
N SER A 320 -31.95 13.60 -7.91
CA SER A 320 -32.99 14.30 -8.66
C SER A 320 -34.01 14.89 -7.68
N PRO A 321 -34.43 16.16 -7.83
CA PRO A 321 -35.41 16.75 -6.94
C PRO A 321 -36.81 16.23 -7.29
N THR A 322 -37.44 15.54 -6.33
CA THR A 322 -38.87 15.27 -6.38
C THR A 322 -39.66 16.56 -6.20
N ARG A 323 -40.76 16.66 -6.95
CA ARG A 323 -41.68 17.81 -7.06
C ARG A 323 -42.24 18.24 -5.69
N ALA A 324 -41.74 19.34 -5.14
CA ALA A 324 -42.35 20.05 -4.01
C ALA A 324 -43.35 21.11 -4.54
N GLN A 325 -44.45 21.30 -3.81
CA GLN A 325 -45.56 22.17 -4.22
C GLN A 325 -45.24 23.66 -4.04
N VAL A 326 -45.88 24.50 -4.86
CA VAL A 326 -45.68 25.96 -4.89
C VAL A 326 -46.46 26.63 -3.75
N PRO A 327 -45.83 27.44 -2.87
CA PRO A 327 -46.55 28.33 -1.97
C PRO A 327 -47.07 29.56 -2.72
N GLU A 328 -48.28 29.97 -2.37
CA GLU A 328 -49.09 30.95 -3.10
C GLU A 328 -48.61 32.41 -2.93
N ARG A 329 -48.68 33.21 -3.99
CA ARG A 329 -48.29 34.63 -3.96
C ARG A 329 -49.35 35.48 -3.24
N ARG A 330 -49.03 36.03 -2.07
CA ARG A 330 -49.84 37.11 -1.47
C ARG A 330 -49.69 38.41 -2.26
N ARG A 331 -50.83 39.00 -2.62
CA ARG A 331 -50.97 40.29 -3.32
C ARG A 331 -50.77 41.48 -2.37
N PRO A 332 -50.40 42.68 -2.87
CA PRO A 332 -50.41 43.92 -2.07
C PRO A 332 -51.84 44.40 -1.79
N ARG A 333 -52.02 45.20 -0.74
CA ARG A 333 -53.31 45.74 -0.27
C ARG A 333 -53.37 47.26 -0.52
N PRO A 334 -54.47 47.82 -1.08
CA PRO A 334 -54.54 49.26 -1.41
C PRO A 334 -55.27 50.14 -0.37
N THR A 335 -54.75 51.37 -0.22
CA THR A 335 -55.40 52.70 -0.04
C THR A 335 -56.53 53.00 0.97
N GLY A 336 -56.38 54.14 1.66
CA GLY A 336 -57.46 55.00 2.22
C GLY A 336 -57.09 55.61 3.58
N GLY A 337 -57.24 56.91 3.90
CA GLY A 337 -57.62 58.09 3.11
C GLY A 337 -57.86 59.34 4.01
N ALA A 338 -57.89 60.56 3.42
CA ALA A 338 -58.27 61.88 4.04
C ALA A 338 -57.32 62.43 5.16
N ALA A 339 -57.09 63.73 5.41
CA ALA A 339 -57.40 65.04 4.78
C ALA A 339 -56.29 66.07 5.25
N ALA A 340 -56.24 67.40 5.02
CA ALA A 340 -57.06 68.42 4.31
C ALA A 340 -56.20 69.69 3.96
N LYS A 341 -56.82 70.72 3.34
CA LYS A 341 -56.51 72.19 3.34
C LYS A 341 -55.03 72.63 3.39
N GLY A 342 -54.47 73.24 2.35
CA GLY A 342 -54.69 74.67 2.01
C GLY A 342 -53.33 75.41 1.90
N PRO A 343 -53.20 76.55 1.18
CA PRO A 343 -51.93 76.92 0.52
C PRO A 343 -51.27 78.25 0.97
N SER A 344 -49.98 78.43 0.68
CA SER A 344 -49.40 79.74 0.31
C SER A 344 -47.99 79.66 -0.31
N THR A 345 -47.76 80.45 -1.37
CA THR A 345 -46.54 81.25 -1.77
C THR A 345 -45.13 80.89 -1.26
N ALA A 346 -44.01 81.16 -1.96
CA ALA A 346 -43.68 81.59 -3.33
C ALA A 346 -42.13 81.73 -3.45
N ARG A 347 -41.61 82.12 -4.63
CA ARG A 347 -40.25 82.68 -4.92
C ARG A 347 -39.05 81.70 -4.81
N THR A 348 -38.42 81.30 -5.92
CA THR A 348 -37.42 81.99 -6.81
C THR A 348 -36.03 82.20 -6.18
N GLY A 349 -34.98 81.62 -6.77
CA GLY A 349 -33.57 81.95 -6.48
C GLY A 349 -32.52 80.90 -6.91
N LEU A 350 -32.05 80.99 -8.16
CA LEU A 350 -30.65 80.69 -8.56
C LEU A 350 -29.84 81.99 -8.46
N PRO A 351 -28.49 82.02 -8.64
CA PRO A 351 -27.46 80.97 -8.66
C PRO A 351 -26.51 81.14 -7.44
N THR A 352 -25.38 80.45 -7.23
CA THR A 352 -24.21 80.10 -8.09
C THR A 352 -23.54 78.79 -7.67
#